data_AF-A0A447RTE8-F1
#
_entry.id   AF-A0A447RTE8-F1
#
_cell.length_a   1.000
_cell.length_b   1.000
_cell.length_c   1.000
_cell.angle_alpha   90.00
_cell.angle_beta   90.00
_cell.angle_gamma   90.00
#
_symmetry.space_group_name_H-M   'P 1'
#
loop_
_entity.id
_entity.type
_entity.pdbx_description
1 polymer ?
#
loop_
_entity_poly.entity_id
_entity_poly.type
_entity_poly.pdbx_seq_one_letter_code
_entity_poly.pdbx_strand_id
1 'polypeptide(L)'
;MLKTLLLEAYSWEYPNNRLLAKDIKQRLHDGEIVSFGLDPYCMMLERVTTYLQAIEDETRLDLVRRCFYLKVCEKLSRERACVGWRREVVSQLVNAWGWDEKRLMMLDNRANWKIDEVRKAHNELLDAMMQSYRNLIRFARRNNLSVSASPQDIGVLTRKLYAAFEAAAGESDAGKPANFAGSVGTEPDLYPRAAGPRQPYRLVSVQPRAGHGIDHQPSAAGI
;
A
#
# COMPACT_ATOMS: atom_id res chain seq x y z
N MET A 1 -5.03 5.33 -5.79
CA MET A 1 -6.00 4.55 -4.98
C MET A 1 -5.56 4.44 -3.53
N LEU A 2 -4.36 3.90 -3.26
CA LEU A 2 -3.85 3.73 -1.89
C LEU A 2 -3.93 5.01 -1.01
N LYS A 3 -3.48 6.16 -1.52
CA LYS A 3 -3.56 7.45 -0.80
C LYS A 3 -5.01 7.87 -0.47
N THR A 4 -5.94 7.66 -1.40
CA THR A 4 -7.36 8.00 -1.22
C THR A 4 -7.98 7.15 -0.12
N LEU A 5 -7.73 5.83 -0.15
CA LEU A 5 -8.20 4.92 0.89
C LEU A 5 -7.56 5.19 2.25
N LEU A 6 -6.29 5.59 2.27
CA LEU A 6 -5.63 5.98 3.52
C LEU A 6 -6.35 7.18 4.17
N LEU A 7 -6.73 8.18 3.36
CA LEU A 7 -7.45 9.34 3.87
C LEU A 7 -8.82 8.94 4.44
N GLU A 8 -9.50 8.01 3.77
CA GLU A 8 -10.77 7.46 4.25
C GLU A 8 -10.61 6.64 5.53
N ALA A 9 -9.57 5.82 5.63
CA ALA A 9 -9.23 5.11 6.86
C ALA A 9 -9.02 6.08 8.04
N TYR A 10 -8.29 7.19 7.82
CA TYR A 10 -8.16 8.22 8.85
C TYR A 10 -9.49 8.91 9.20
N SER A 11 -10.39 9.07 8.23
CA SER A 11 -11.73 9.60 8.49
C SER A 11 -12.60 8.63 9.29
N TRP A 12 -12.37 7.33 9.15
CA TRP A 12 -13.06 6.28 9.91
C TRP A 12 -12.53 6.18 11.34
N GLU A 13 -11.23 6.39 11.57
CA GLU A 13 -10.62 6.39 12.91
C GLU A 13 -10.92 7.65 13.73
N TYR A 14 -11.46 8.70 13.10
CA TYR A 14 -11.73 9.97 13.76
C TYR A 14 -12.67 9.79 14.97
N PRO A 15 -12.41 10.45 16.12
CA PRO A 15 -11.40 11.49 16.34
C PRO A 15 -10.00 10.98 16.71
N ASN A 16 -9.84 9.68 16.91
CA ASN A 16 -8.61 9.08 17.46
C ASN A 16 -7.64 8.66 16.36
N ASN A 17 -7.48 9.49 15.32
CA ASN A 17 -6.60 9.15 14.22
C ASN A 17 -5.13 9.09 14.68
N ARG A 18 -4.43 8.03 14.28
CA ARG A 18 -3.00 7.89 14.54
C ARG A 18 -2.24 7.98 13.23
N LEU A 19 -1.50 9.07 13.03
CA LEU A 19 -0.72 9.28 11.82
C LEU A 19 0.35 8.19 11.64
N LEU A 20 0.55 7.71 10.42
CA LEU A 20 1.61 6.75 10.08
C LEU A 20 3.00 7.18 10.56
N ALA A 21 3.31 8.48 10.52
CA ALA A 21 4.59 8.99 11.02
C ALA A 21 4.81 8.69 12.52
N LYS A 22 3.74 8.70 13.33
CA LYS A 22 3.81 8.32 14.75
C LYS A 22 4.05 6.82 14.90
N ASP A 23 3.46 5.99 14.05
CA ASP A 23 3.69 4.54 14.05
C ASP A 23 5.12 4.19 13.65
N ILE A 24 5.62 4.81 12.58
CA ILE A 24 7.00 4.65 12.12
C ILE A 24 7.96 4.98 13.27
N LYS A 25 7.76 6.13 13.92
CA LYS A 25 8.59 6.56 15.04
C LYS A 25 8.52 5.59 16.22
N GLN A 26 7.32 5.10 16.53
CA GLN A 26 7.11 4.17 17.64
C GLN A 26 7.79 2.81 17.36
N ARG A 27 7.55 2.21 16.17
CA ARG A 27 8.21 0.96 15.75
C ARG A 27 9.74 1.08 15.76
N LEU A 28 10.27 2.23 15.34
CA LEU A 28 11.71 2.50 15.41
C LEU A 28 12.23 2.56 16.85
N HIS A 29 11.49 3.22 17.75
CA HIS A 29 11.84 3.32 19.16
C HIS A 29 11.78 1.96 19.88
N ASP A 30 10.79 1.14 19.52
CA ASP A 30 10.58 -0.17 20.14
C ASP A 30 11.53 -1.26 19.57
N GLY A 31 12.39 -0.89 18.62
CA GLY A 31 13.32 -1.83 17.98
C GLY A 31 12.64 -2.81 17.04
N GLU A 32 11.38 -2.58 16.68
CA GLU A 32 10.59 -3.37 15.73
C GLU A 32 11.00 -3.05 14.28
N ILE A 33 12.28 -3.24 13.96
CA ILE A 33 12.81 -3.09 12.62
C ILE A 33 12.63 -4.43 11.89
N VAL A 34 11.38 -4.76 11.57
CA VAL A 34 11.08 -5.85 10.62
C VAL A 34 11.55 -5.39 9.24
N SER A 35 12.13 -6.28 8.43
CA SER A 35 12.85 -5.97 7.17
C SER A 35 12.12 -5.03 6.20
N PHE A 36 10.79 -4.91 6.29
CA PHE A 36 9.94 -4.00 5.50
C PHE A 36 8.89 -3.26 6.36
N GLY A 37 8.90 -3.44 7.68
CA GLY A 37 7.89 -2.89 8.60
C GLY A 37 7.90 -1.37 8.74
N LEU A 38 8.95 -0.71 8.19
CA LEU A 38 9.11 0.74 8.13
C LEU A 38 9.03 1.30 6.70
N ASP A 39 8.71 0.47 5.71
CA ASP A 39 8.43 0.98 4.38
C ASP A 39 7.10 1.76 4.36
N PRO A 40 7.08 3.05 3.97
CA PRO A 40 5.88 3.87 4.04
C PRO A 40 4.70 3.28 3.25
N TYR A 41 4.95 2.62 2.11
CA TYR A 41 3.88 2.06 1.29
C TYR A 41 3.32 0.76 1.88
N CYS A 42 4.16 -0.09 2.46
CA CYS A 42 3.71 -1.26 3.21
C CYS A 42 2.87 -0.83 4.42
N MET A 43 3.28 0.20 5.15
CA MET A 43 2.51 0.72 6.28
C MET A 43 1.18 1.36 5.86
N MET A 44 1.16 2.07 4.71
CA MET A 44 -0.10 2.54 4.13
C MET A 44 -1.02 1.37 3.75
N LEU A 45 -0.47 0.31 3.15
CA LEU A 45 -1.23 -0.88 2.76
C LEU A 45 -1.78 -1.61 3.98
N GLU A 46 -0.96 -1.79 5.01
CA GLU A 46 -1.35 -2.38 6.30
C GLU A 46 -2.52 -1.60 6.90
N ARG A 47 -2.40 -0.27 6.98
CA ARG A 47 -3.46 0.57 7.54
C ARG A 47 -4.76 0.49 6.76
N VAL A 48 -4.68 0.58 5.44
CA VAL A 48 -5.83 0.46 4.55
C VAL A 48 -6.45 -0.94 4.63
N THR A 49 -5.62 -1.98 4.79
CA THR A 49 -6.09 -3.36 4.97
C THR A 49 -6.91 -3.48 6.24
N THR A 50 -6.38 -3.01 7.38
CA THR A 50 -7.11 -3.01 8.66
C THR A 50 -8.45 -2.30 8.54
N TYR A 51 -8.47 -1.12 7.90
CA TYR A 51 -9.70 -0.37 7.68
C TYR A 51 -10.72 -1.16 6.85
N LEU A 52 -10.32 -1.69 5.69
CA LEU A 52 -11.24 -2.38 4.79
C LEU A 52 -11.75 -3.70 5.36
N GLN A 53 -10.92 -4.42 6.13
CA GLN A 53 -11.34 -5.61 6.87
C GLN A 53 -12.36 -5.25 7.96
N ALA A 54 -12.14 -4.15 8.69
CA ALA A 54 -13.05 -3.71 9.74
C ALA A 54 -14.44 -3.30 9.22
N ILE A 55 -14.53 -2.86 7.96
CA ILE A 55 -15.80 -2.55 7.29
C ILE A 55 -16.28 -3.66 6.34
N GLU A 56 -15.62 -4.82 6.35
CA GLU A 56 -15.93 -6.01 5.54
C GLU A 56 -15.99 -5.75 4.02
N ASP A 57 -15.19 -4.80 3.53
CA ASP A 57 -15.14 -4.43 2.10
C ASP A 57 -14.06 -5.22 1.35
N GLU A 58 -14.30 -6.51 1.20
CA GLU A 58 -13.39 -7.45 0.54
C GLU A 58 -13.12 -7.10 -0.93
N THR A 59 -14.08 -6.45 -1.60
CA THR A 59 -13.94 -6.04 -3.01
C THR A 59 -12.88 -4.95 -3.16
N ARG A 60 -12.95 -3.90 -2.33
CA ARG A 60 -11.94 -2.83 -2.34
C ARG A 60 -10.62 -3.30 -1.74
N LEU A 61 -10.64 -4.26 -0.83
CA LEU A 61 -9.44 -4.88 -0.27
C LEU A 61 -8.67 -5.65 -1.35
N ASP A 62 -9.36 -6.46 -2.14
CA ASP A 62 -8.75 -7.17 -3.25
C ASP A 62 -8.15 -6.21 -4.28
N LEU A 63 -8.90 -5.16 -4.63
CA LEU A 63 -8.47 -4.15 -5.59
C LEU A 63 -7.24 -3.37 -5.12
N VAL A 64 -7.17 -2.93 -3.86
CA VAL A 64 -6.00 -2.20 -3.36
C VAL A 64 -4.75 -3.08 -3.36
N ARG A 65 -4.88 -4.37 -3.04
CA ARG A 65 -3.78 -5.35 -3.12
C ARG A 65 -3.29 -5.50 -4.57
N ARG A 66 -4.19 -5.63 -5.55
CA ARG A 66 -3.83 -5.66 -6.99
C ARG A 66 -3.13 -4.38 -7.43
N CYS A 67 -3.67 -3.22 -7.06
CA CYS A 67 -3.05 -1.94 -7.37
C CYS A 67 -1.66 -1.81 -6.75
N PHE A 68 -1.49 -2.25 -5.49
CA PHE A 68 -0.20 -2.24 -4.81
C PHE A 68 0.81 -3.12 -5.56
N TYR A 69 0.46 -4.38 -5.83
CA TYR A 69 1.29 -5.32 -6.58
C TYR A 69 1.74 -4.74 -7.93
N LEU A 70 0.80 -4.21 -8.71
CA LEU A 70 1.09 -3.60 -10.00
C LEU A 70 1.99 -2.35 -9.89
N LYS A 71 1.84 -1.55 -8.82
CA LYS A 71 2.64 -0.33 -8.58
C LYS A 71 4.06 -0.64 -8.11
N VAL A 72 4.30 -1.76 -7.40
CA VAL A 72 5.65 -2.19 -7.00
C VAL A 72 6.48 -2.65 -8.22
N CYS A 73 5.84 -3.03 -9.34
CA CYS A 73 6.48 -3.39 -10.60
C CYS A 73 7.46 -4.58 -10.53
N GLU A 74 7.38 -5.42 -9.49
CA GLU A 74 8.16 -6.65 -9.36
C GLU A 74 7.33 -7.83 -9.86
N LYS A 75 7.77 -8.44 -10.97
CA LYS A 75 7.05 -9.56 -11.61
C LYS A 75 7.42 -10.89 -10.96
N LEU A 76 6.57 -11.40 -10.07
CA LEU A 76 6.83 -12.64 -9.34
C LEU A 76 6.70 -13.90 -10.22
N SER A 77 5.86 -13.88 -11.26
CA SER A 77 5.67 -14.99 -12.21
C SER A 77 6.90 -15.29 -13.08
N ARG A 78 7.93 -14.42 -13.03
CA ARG A 78 9.17 -14.58 -13.81
C ARG A 78 10.32 -14.94 -12.89
N GLU A 79 11.10 -15.95 -13.26
CA GLU A 79 12.31 -16.32 -12.55
C GLU A 79 13.39 -15.23 -12.68
N ARG A 80 14.10 -14.92 -11.59
CA ARG A 80 15.26 -14.00 -11.60
C ARG A 80 16.46 -14.68 -10.97
N ALA A 81 17.64 -14.44 -11.54
CA ALA A 81 18.91 -14.94 -11.03
C ALA A 81 19.37 -14.30 -9.70
N CYS A 82 18.72 -13.24 -9.21
CA CYS A 82 19.04 -12.58 -7.94
C CYS A 82 17.75 -12.18 -7.19
N VAL A 83 17.61 -12.68 -5.96
CA VAL A 83 16.54 -12.35 -5.02
C VAL A 83 16.85 -11.01 -4.37
N GLY A 84 16.29 -9.93 -4.91
CA GLY A 84 16.30 -8.63 -4.24
C GLY A 84 15.27 -8.60 -3.10
N TRP A 85 15.58 -7.88 -2.02
CA TRP A 85 14.71 -7.71 -0.84
C TRP A 85 13.25 -7.36 -1.21
N ARG A 86 13.03 -6.56 -2.26
CA ARG A 86 11.68 -6.20 -2.74
C ARG A 86 10.87 -7.42 -3.17
N ARG A 87 11.49 -8.39 -3.85
CA ARG A 87 10.83 -9.62 -4.28
C ARG A 87 10.37 -10.42 -3.07
N GLU A 88 11.22 -10.53 -2.06
CA GLU A 88 10.90 -11.23 -0.82
C GLU A 88 9.71 -10.59 -0.09
N VAL A 89 9.66 -9.26 -0.01
CA VAL A 89 8.51 -8.54 0.56
C VAL A 89 7.22 -8.84 -0.20
N VAL A 90 7.23 -8.69 -1.52
CA VAL A 90 6.03 -8.92 -2.33
C VAL A 90 5.61 -10.40 -2.27
N SER A 91 6.56 -11.33 -2.24
CA SER A 91 6.27 -12.77 -2.08
C SER A 91 5.61 -13.07 -0.74
N GLN A 92 6.09 -12.50 0.37
CA GLN A 92 5.45 -12.68 1.68
C GLN A 92 4.01 -12.12 1.69
N LEU A 93 3.81 -10.94 1.10
CA LEU A 93 2.48 -10.33 0.98
C LEU A 93 1.51 -11.17 0.15
N VAL A 94 1.94 -11.63 -1.03
CA VAL A 94 1.15 -12.46 -1.93
C VAL A 94 0.76 -13.79 -1.28
N ASN A 95 1.69 -14.42 -0.56
CA ASN A 95 1.42 -15.62 0.21
C ASN A 95 0.38 -15.36 1.31
N ALA A 96 0.51 -14.25 2.05
CA ALA A 96 -0.45 -13.87 3.08
C ALA A 96 -1.86 -13.56 2.53
N TRP A 97 -1.96 -13.12 1.28
CA TRP A 97 -3.25 -12.87 0.61
C TRP A 97 -3.88 -14.14 0.01
N GLY A 98 -3.16 -15.26 0.00
CA GLY A 98 -3.65 -16.52 -0.57
C GLY A 98 -3.87 -16.46 -2.08
N TRP A 99 -3.09 -15.66 -2.81
CA TRP A 99 -3.21 -15.56 -4.27
C TRP A 99 -2.58 -16.77 -4.96
N ASP A 100 -3.22 -17.22 -6.03
CA ASP A 100 -2.71 -18.30 -6.88
C ASP A 100 -1.76 -17.79 -7.98
N GLU A 101 -1.00 -18.72 -8.57
CA GLU A 101 -0.08 -18.40 -9.66
C GLU A 101 -0.81 -17.86 -10.89
N LYS A 102 -2.02 -18.35 -11.18
CA LYS A 102 -2.82 -17.90 -12.33
C LYS A 102 -3.10 -16.40 -12.26
N ARG A 103 -3.45 -15.90 -11.08
CA ARG A 103 -3.65 -14.48 -10.83
C ARG A 103 -2.37 -13.69 -11.00
N LEU A 104 -1.23 -14.17 -10.48
CA LEU A 104 0.06 -13.51 -10.65
C LEU A 104 0.46 -13.40 -12.12
N MET A 105 0.31 -14.49 -12.88
CA MET A 105 0.56 -14.50 -14.32
C MET A 105 -0.31 -13.47 -15.06
N MET A 106 -1.61 -13.40 -14.74
CA MET A 106 -2.52 -12.42 -15.35
C MET A 106 -2.07 -10.97 -15.05
N LEU A 107 -1.73 -10.66 -13.80
CA LEU A 107 -1.27 -9.32 -13.38
C LEU A 107 0.10 -8.96 -13.99
N ASP A 108 1.04 -9.91 -14.06
CA ASP A 108 2.37 -9.68 -14.63
C ASP A 108 2.34 -9.53 -16.16
N ASN A 109 1.30 -10.08 -16.79
CA ASN A 109 1.00 -9.95 -18.22
C ASN A 109 0.26 -8.65 -18.57
N ARG A 110 0.20 -7.66 -17.67
CA ARG A 110 -0.49 -6.36 -17.89
C ARG A 110 -0.15 -5.66 -19.21
N ALA A 111 1.08 -5.81 -19.71
CA ALA A 111 1.53 -5.17 -20.94
C ALA A 111 0.83 -5.73 -22.19
N ASN A 112 0.23 -6.91 -22.08
CA ASN A 112 -0.47 -7.61 -23.15
C ASN A 112 -1.99 -7.70 -22.89
N TRP A 113 -2.52 -6.93 -21.92
CA TRP A 113 -3.95 -6.90 -21.66
C TRP A 113 -4.71 -6.36 -22.86
N LYS A 114 -5.82 -7.02 -23.19
CA LYS A 114 -6.76 -6.54 -24.20
C LYS A 114 -7.52 -5.32 -23.69
N ILE A 115 -8.06 -4.53 -24.60
CA ILE A 115 -8.80 -3.31 -24.27
C ILE A 115 -9.94 -3.54 -23.27
N ASP A 116 -10.63 -4.69 -23.35
CA ASP A 116 -11.71 -5.03 -22.43
C ASP A 116 -11.21 -5.34 -21.02
N GLU A 117 -10.04 -5.97 -20.89
CA GLU A 117 -9.41 -6.24 -19.59
C GLU A 117 -8.96 -4.94 -18.92
N VAL A 118 -8.36 -4.05 -19.71
CA VAL A 118 -7.98 -2.70 -19.26
C VAL A 118 -9.22 -1.92 -18.83
N ARG A 119 -10.28 -1.91 -19.63
CA ARG A 119 -11.54 -1.23 -19.32
C ARG A 119 -12.18 -1.76 -18.03
N LYS A 120 -12.21 -3.08 -17.86
CA LYS A 120 -12.74 -3.71 -16.65
C LYS A 120 -11.96 -3.26 -15.41
N ALA A 121 -10.63 -3.37 -15.44
CA ALA A 121 -9.79 -2.94 -14.32
C ALA A 121 -9.91 -1.44 -14.04
N HIS A 122 -10.04 -0.63 -15.08
CA HIS A 122 -10.25 0.82 -14.96
C HIS A 122 -11.58 1.16 -14.29
N ASN A 123 -12.67 0.53 -14.71
CA ASN A 123 -13.99 0.76 -14.12
C ASN A 123 -14.03 0.33 -12.65
N GLU A 124 -13.44 -0.82 -12.30
CA GLU A 124 -13.30 -1.25 -10.90
C GLU A 124 -12.54 -0.20 -10.07
N LEU A 125 -11.47 0.36 -10.61
CA LEU A 125 -10.69 1.42 -9.97
C LEU A 125 -11.50 2.71 -9.78
N LEU A 126 -12.22 3.14 -10.81
CA LEU A 126 -13.10 4.31 -10.78
C LEU A 126 -14.17 4.17 -9.71
N ASP A 127 -14.87 3.04 -9.70
CA ASP A 127 -15.96 2.78 -8.77
C ASP A 127 -15.48 2.81 -7.31
N ALA A 128 -14.32 2.19 -7.04
CA ALA A 128 -13.72 2.21 -5.72
C ALA A 128 -13.28 3.62 -5.29
N MET A 129 -12.69 4.43 -6.19
CA MET A 129 -12.33 5.81 -5.89
C MET A 129 -13.56 6.67 -5.63
N MET A 130 -14.61 6.53 -6.43
CA MET A 130 -15.87 7.24 -6.26
C MET A 130 -16.56 6.87 -4.95
N GLN A 131 -16.52 5.60 -4.56
CA GLN A 131 -17.03 5.15 -3.28
C GLN A 131 -16.26 5.79 -2.12
N SER A 132 -14.93 5.77 -2.19
CA SER A 132 -14.04 6.37 -1.18
C SER A 132 -14.34 7.87 -1.00
N TYR A 133 -14.52 8.57 -2.12
CA TYR A 133 -14.85 9.98 -2.14
C TYR A 133 -16.23 10.29 -1.53
N ARG A 134 -17.25 9.48 -1.83
CA ARG A 134 -18.57 9.61 -1.19
C ARG A 134 -18.49 9.44 0.32
N ASN A 135 -17.66 8.50 0.79
CA ASN A 135 -17.43 8.27 2.22
C ASN A 135 -16.78 9.50 2.88
N LEU A 136 -15.78 10.11 2.23
CA LEU A 136 -15.14 11.34 2.69
C LEU A 136 -16.10 12.54 2.76
N ILE A 137 -16.99 12.71 1.76
CA ILE A 137 -18.03 13.74 1.82
C ILE A 137 -18.97 13.51 3.00
N ARG A 138 -19.42 12.26 3.21
CA ARG A 138 -20.30 11.93 4.33
C ARG A 138 -19.63 12.23 5.67
N PHE A 139 -18.35 11.89 5.82
CA PHE A 139 -17.55 12.22 6.99
C PHE A 139 -17.50 13.74 7.24
N ALA A 140 -17.18 14.53 6.20
CA ALA A 140 -17.07 15.98 6.33
C ALA A 140 -18.38 16.63 6.81
N ARG A 141 -19.51 16.23 6.21
CA ARG A 141 -20.84 16.74 6.59
C ARG A 141 -21.20 16.37 8.03
N ARG A 142 -20.92 15.12 8.45
CA ARG A 142 -21.20 14.65 9.82
C ARG A 142 -20.40 15.40 10.88
N ASN A 143 -19.20 15.86 10.54
CA ASN A 143 -18.30 16.54 11.47
C ASN A 143 -18.29 18.07 11.30
N ASN A 144 -19.26 18.63 10.56
CA ASN A 144 -19.37 20.07 10.25
C ASN A 144 -18.07 20.68 9.72
N LEU A 145 -17.26 19.89 9.01
CA LEU A 145 -16.07 20.39 8.35
C LEU A 145 -16.52 21.19 7.13
N SER A 146 -16.02 22.41 6.99
CA SER A 146 -16.25 23.25 5.81
C SER A 146 -15.49 22.66 4.61
N VAL A 147 -15.98 21.54 4.10
CA VAL A 147 -15.40 20.88 2.93
C VAL A 147 -16.10 21.43 1.71
N SER A 148 -15.43 22.35 1.02
CA SER A 148 -15.76 22.75 -0.34
C SER A 148 -15.36 21.64 -1.33
N ALA A 149 -15.82 20.41 -1.10
CA ALA A 149 -15.73 19.34 -2.10
C ALA A 149 -16.84 19.61 -3.11
N SER A 150 -16.54 20.48 -4.07
CA SER A 150 -17.50 20.91 -5.05
C SER A 150 -17.84 19.76 -6.01
N PRO A 151 -19.02 19.77 -6.65
CA PRO A 151 -19.28 18.90 -7.80
C PRO A 151 -18.21 19.01 -8.90
N GLN A 152 -17.48 20.13 -8.95
CA GLN A 152 -16.37 20.32 -9.89
C GLN A 152 -15.15 19.44 -9.56
N ASP A 153 -14.86 19.16 -8.28
CA ASP A 153 -13.74 18.30 -7.88
C ASP A 153 -13.97 16.84 -8.30
N ILE A 154 -15.23 16.38 -8.22
CA ILE A 154 -15.67 15.09 -8.81
C ILE A 154 -15.44 15.12 -10.32
N GLY A 155 -15.91 16.18 -10.99
CA GLY A 155 -15.74 16.32 -12.43
C GLY A 155 -14.28 16.30 -12.87
N VAL A 156 -13.38 16.94 -12.11
CA VAL A 156 -11.93 16.92 -12.38
C VAL A 156 -11.33 15.54 -12.17
N LEU A 157 -11.67 14.85 -11.08
CA LEU A 157 -11.20 13.50 -10.80
C LEU A 157 -11.63 12.53 -11.91
N THR A 158 -12.92 12.55 -12.24
CA THR A 158 -13.50 11.73 -13.31
C THR A 158 -12.85 12.04 -14.66
N ARG A 159 -12.73 13.32 -15.05
CA ARG A 159 -12.06 13.71 -16.31
C ARG A 159 -10.60 13.29 -16.36
N LYS A 160 -9.83 13.45 -15.28
CA LYS A 160 -8.42 12.99 -15.24
C LYS A 160 -8.31 11.49 -15.43
N LEU A 161 -9.24 10.73 -14.86
CA LEU A 161 -9.24 9.27 -14.97
C LEU A 161 -9.68 8.81 -16.37
N TYR A 162 -10.72 9.43 -16.95
CA TYR A 162 -11.13 9.15 -18.34
C TYR A 162 -10.06 9.56 -19.36
N ALA A 163 -9.42 10.72 -19.20
CA ALA A 163 -8.33 11.15 -20.09
C ALA A 163 -7.11 10.21 -20.02
N ALA A 164 -6.79 9.72 -18.82
CA ALA A 164 -5.76 8.69 -18.63
C ALA A 164 -6.07 7.38 -19.37
N PHE A 165 -7.36 7.03 -19.48
CA PHE A 165 -7.84 5.88 -20.23
C PHE A 165 -7.79 6.12 -21.75
N GLU A 166 -8.28 7.26 -22.24
CA GLU A 166 -8.26 7.59 -23.67
C GLU A 166 -6.83 7.67 -24.23
N ALA A 167 -5.90 8.25 -23.46
CA ALA A 167 -4.48 8.26 -23.82
C ALA A 167 -3.88 6.85 -23.92
N ALA A 168 -4.29 5.93 -23.03
CA ALA A 168 -3.84 4.55 -23.08
C ALA A 168 -4.48 3.75 -24.23
N ALA A 169 -5.71 4.09 -24.64
CA ALA A 169 -6.42 3.47 -25.75
C ALA A 169 -5.91 3.96 -27.12
N GLY A 170 -5.57 5.25 -27.25
CA GLY A 170 -5.04 5.86 -28.47
C GLY A 170 -3.64 5.36 -28.86
N GLU A 171 -2.80 4.99 -27.88
CA GLU A 171 -1.46 4.42 -28.15
C GLU A 171 -1.54 2.99 -28.73
N SER A 172 -2.61 2.25 -28.43
CA SER A 172 -2.82 0.87 -28.89
C SER A 172 -3.34 0.73 -30.34
N ASP A 173 -3.83 1.80 -30.97
CA ASP A 173 -4.23 1.78 -32.39
C ASP A 173 -3.00 1.79 -33.35
N ALA A 174 -1.81 2.09 -32.82
CA ALA A 174 -0.55 2.13 -33.57
C ALA A 174 0.27 0.82 -33.50
N GLY A 175 -0.32 -0.31 -33.11
CA GLY A 175 0.39 -1.60 -33.02
C GLY A 175 1.43 -1.69 -31.90
N LYS A 176 1.34 -0.82 -30.88
CA LYS A 176 2.18 -0.85 -29.68
C LYS A 176 1.37 -1.25 -28.44
N PRO A 177 1.98 -1.93 -27.45
CA PRO A 177 1.28 -2.34 -26.23
C PRO A 177 0.81 -1.13 -25.41
N ALA A 178 -0.42 -1.17 -24.89
CA ALA A 178 -1.02 -0.12 -24.08
C ALA A 178 -0.23 0.09 -22.77
N ASN A 179 0.54 1.17 -22.70
CA ASN A 179 1.35 1.51 -21.53
C ASN A 179 0.53 2.31 -20.50
N PHE A 180 -0.21 1.60 -19.63
CA PHE A 180 -0.96 2.22 -18.53
C PHE A 180 -0.07 2.84 -17.42
N ALA A 181 1.25 2.64 -17.49
CA ALA A 181 2.20 3.19 -16.52
C ALA A 181 2.39 4.71 -16.65
N GLY A 182 2.09 5.31 -17.80
CA GLY A 182 2.28 6.75 -18.05
C GLY A 182 1.16 7.65 -17.52
N SER A 183 -0.03 7.10 -17.27
CA SER A 183 -1.23 7.92 -17.03
C SER A 183 -1.54 8.18 -15.54
N VAL A 184 -0.83 7.51 -14.63
CA VAL A 184 -0.74 7.93 -13.22
C VAL A 184 0.48 8.84 -13.17
N GLY A 185 0.25 10.14 -13.40
CA GLY A 185 1.30 11.14 -13.64
C GLY A 185 2.56 10.86 -12.84
N THR A 186 3.69 10.78 -13.54
CA THR A 186 5.08 10.54 -13.11
C THR A 186 5.31 10.75 -11.61
N GLU A 187 4.78 9.84 -10.79
CA GLU A 187 5.23 9.66 -9.43
C GLU A 187 6.51 8.84 -9.55
N PRO A 188 7.57 9.20 -8.83
CA PRO A 188 8.80 8.41 -8.82
C PRO A 188 8.46 6.96 -8.53
N ASP A 189 9.17 6.03 -9.19
CA ASP A 189 9.07 4.59 -8.93
C ASP A 189 8.95 4.36 -7.42
N LEU A 190 7.95 3.58 -7.00
CA LEU A 190 7.67 3.30 -5.59
C LEU A 190 8.94 2.87 -4.83
N TYR A 191 9.83 2.22 -5.58
CA TYR A 191 11.21 2.01 -5.21
C TYR A 191 12.12 2.31 -6.41
N PRO A 192 12.88 3.42 -6.42
CA PRO A 192 13.86 3.65 -7.46
C PRO A 192 14.83 2.46 -7.54
N ARG A 193 15.25 2.11 -8.76
CA ARG A 193 16.27 1.08 -9.00
C ARG A 193 17.54 1.52 -8.27
N ALA A 194 17.82 0.91 -7.12
CA ALA A 194 18.99 1.25 -6.32
C ALA A 194 20.25 1.09 -7.17
N ALA A 195 21.05 2.15 -7.26
CA ALA A 195 22.42 2.06 -7.74
C ALA A 195 23.22 1.28 -6.68
N GLY A 196 23.50 0.01 -6.96
CA GLY A 196 24.38 -0.84 -6.16
C GLY A 196 23.70 -1.71 -5.09
N PRO A 197 24.42 -2.75 -4.61
CA PRO A 197 23.93 -3.64 -3.57
C PRO A 197 23.86 -2.88 -2.24
N ARG A 198 22.66 -2.50 -1.81
CA ARG A 198 22.43 -2.13 -0.41
C ARG A 198 22.59 -3.40 0.42
N GLN A 199 23.60 -3.45 1.28
CA GLN A 199 23.74 -4.52 2.26
C GLN A 199 22.46 -4.61 3.08
N PRO A 200 21.95 -5.82 3.36
CA PRO A 200 20.82 -5.98 4.26
C PRO A 200 21.21 -5.38 5.62
N TYR A 201 20.37 -4.52 6.16
CA TYR A 201 20.56 -3.97 7.51
C TYR A 201 20.72 -5.14 8.48
N ARG A 202 21.88 -5.21 9.14
CA ARG A 202 22.24 -6.25 10.09
C ARG A 202 21.24 -6.19 11.24
N LEU A 203 20.54 -7.30 11.51
CA LEU A 203 19.74 -7.49 12.71
C LEU A 203 20.61 -7.17 13.92
N VAL A 204 20.35 -6.05 14.59
CA VAL A 204 20.81 -5.87 15.97
C VAL A 204 19.82 -6.64 16.81
N SER A 205 20.21 -7.86 17.21
CA SER A 205 19.50 -8.63 18.21
C SER A 205 19.47 -7.82 19.51
N VAL A 206 18.34 -7.19 19.79
CA VAL A 206 18.08 -6.60 21.10
C VAL A 206 17.90 -7.78 22.06
N GLN A 207 18.95 -8.11 22.81
CA GLN A 207 18.82 -9.01 23.95
C GLN A 207 17.87 -8.34 24.97
N PRO A 208 16.87 -9.05 25.49
CA PRO A 208 16.04 -8.51 26.55
C PRO A 208 16.92 -8.31 27.78
N ARG A 209 16.93 -7.09 28.33
CA ARG A 209 17.55 -6.80 29.63
C ARG A 209 16.95 -7.75 30.66
N ALA A 210 17.75 -8.70 31.14
CA ALA A 210 17.41 -9.51 32.30
C ALA A 210 17.11 -8.56 33.48
N GLY A 211 15.97 -8.81 34.13
CA GLY A 211 15.53 -8.05 35.29
C GLY A 211 16.59 -8.04 36.39
N HIS A 212 16.78 -6.88 37.02
CA HIS A 212 17.48 -6.80 38.29
C HIS A 212 16.64 -7.54 39.33
N GLY A 213 17.04 -8.76 39.65
CA GLY A 213 16.60 -9.46 40.86
C GLY A 213 17.08 -8.69 42.08
N ILE A 214 16.14 -8.42 42.99
CA ILE A 214 16.41 -7.87 44.31
C ILE A 214 17.08 -8.98 45.12
N ASP A 215 18.39 -8.88 45.35
CA ASP A 215 19.09 -9.71 46.32
C ASP A 215 18.82 -9.18 47.74
N HIS A 216 18.02 -9.92 48.49
CA HIS A 216 17.94 -9.82 49.94
C HIS A 216 19.19 -10.44 50.57
N GLN A 217 20.08 -9.61 51.11
CA GLN A 217 21.14 -10.06 52.02
C GLN A 217 20.55 -10.48 53.38
N PRO A 218 20.86 -11.67 53.93
CA PRO A 218 20.59 -11.95 55.32
C PRO A 218 21.69 -11.37 56.22
N SER A 219 21.25 -10.67 57.26
CA SER A 219 22.05 -10.20 58.39
C SER A 219 22.57 -11.39 59.21
N ALA A 220 23.87 -11.41 59.49
CA ALA A 220 24.47 -12.24 60.53
C ALA A 220 25.44 -11.38 61.36
N ALA A 221 25.27 -11.45 62.67
CA ALA A 221 25.90 -10.65 63.71
C ALA A 221 27.14 -11.33 64.33
N GLY A 222 27.98 -10.52 64.99
CA GLY A 222 29.04 -10.90 65.96
C GLY A 222 30.37 -11.25 65.31
N ILE A 223 31.53 -10.71 65.72
CA ILE A 223 32.02 -10.28 67.04
C ILE A 223 32.83 -8.99 66.88
#